data_AF-A0A7V1CVK2-F1
#
_entry.id   AF-A0A7V1CVK2-F1
#
_cell.length_a   1.000
_cell.length_b   1.000
_cell.length_c   1.000
_cell.angle_alpha   90.00
_cell.angle_beta   90.00
_cell.angle_gamma   90.00
#
_symmetry.space_group_name_H-M   'P 1'
#
loop_
_entity.id
_entity.type
_entity.pdbx_description
1 polymer ?
#
loop_
_entity_poly.entity_id
_entity_poly.type
_entity_poly.pdbx_seq_one_letter_code
_entity_poly.pdbx_strand_id
1 'polypeptide(L)'
;MPSAAQQIKQQVRHCHIDDIDDLPSFLAEQTTPVVIKDVCAHWPMVEQAKQSDQQALSYLKSLASDSPVRAFSAPAKERGRYFYNAQMNGFNFSQYASNLVALLGQLAQAKTIAEPDSYYMGSTASDYCAPQFNVSNPLQVTSHHCLKSLWVGNHSQIAAHYDNADNLACVAAGSREFILFPPEQVDNLYIGPLEFTPAGQAVSLVDFAAPDFNRFPRFEQALNSALIAKLAPGDGIFIPALWWHQVSAPGAFNVLVNYWWRQAADHLANPFDALLHSMLAIKDLPTSHKAHWQTFFNHYVFNDDVKLGEHTPDDVKGILGEVDELTARKIRQLLLQKLNR
;
A
#
# COMPACT_ATOMS: atom_id res chain seq x y z
N MET A 1 -23.75 5.11 -15.18
CA MET A 1 -22.39 5.35 -15.68
C MET A 1 -21.59 4.06 -15.53
N PRO A 2 -20.71 3.70 -16.47
CA PRO A 2 -19.83 2.55 -16.31
C PRO A 2 -18.92 2.73 -15.09
N SER A 3 -18.49 1.62 -14.47
CA SER A 3 -17.47 1.67 -13.42
C SER A 3 -16.12 2.10 -14.01
N ALA A 4 -15.16 2.48 -13.15
CA ALA A 4 -13.79 2.74 -13.56
C ALA A 4 -13.19 1.52 -14.28
N ALA A 5 -13.34 0.32 -13.70
CA ALA A 5 -12.83 -0.93 -14.27
C ALA A 5 -13.31 -1.18 -15.72
N GLN A 6 -14.56 -0.81 -16.03
CA GLN A 6 -15.13 -0.96 -17.38
C GLN A 6 -14.58 0.06 -18.40
N GLN A 7 -13.95 1.13 -17.94
CA GLN A 7 -13.41 2.21 -18.77
C GLN A 7 -11.90 2.08 -19.02
N ILE A 8 -11.20 1.33 -18.17
CA ILE A 8 -9.75 1.14 -18.25
C ILE A 8 -9.41 0.22 -19.42
N LYS A 9 -8.49 0.68 -20.28
CA LYS A 9 -8.05 -0.05 -21.49
C LYS A 9 -6.69 -0.71 -21.34
N GLN A 10 -5.89 -0.26 -20.37
CA GLN A 10 -4.52 -0.71 -20.20
C GLN A 10 -4.43 -1.75 -19.09
N GLN A 11 -3.76 -2.87 -19.38
CA GLN A 11 -3.44 -3.89 -18.38
C GLN A 11 -2.07 -3.59 -17.80
N VAL A 12 -1.84 -3.99 -16.55
CA VAL A 12 -0.49 -4.05 -15.99
C VAL A 12 0.35 -5.03 -16.82
N ARG A 13 1.65 -4.79 -16.98
CA ARG A 13 2.54 -5.74 -17.67
C ARG A 13 2.65 -7.03 -16.85
N HIS A 14 2.68 -8.17 -17.52
CA HIS A 14 2.83 -9.48 -16.89
C HIS A 14 4.16 -10.13 -17.28
N CYS A 15 4.77 -10.85 -16.34
CA CYS A 15 5.84 -11.82 -16.57
C CYS A 15 5.57 -13.09 -15.76
N HIS A 16 6.29 -14.18 -16.05
CA HIS A 16 6.23 -15.40 -15.26
C HIS A 16 7.43 -15.47 -14.30
N ILE A 17 7.26 -16.13 -13.15
CA ILE A 17 8.38 -16.32 -12.21
C ILE A 17 9.55 -17.10 -12.83
N ASP A 18 9.26 -18.04 -13.74
CA ASP A 18 10.27 -18.82 -14.46
C ASP A 18 11.12 -17.98 -15.44
N ASP A 19 10.68 -16.76 -15.77
CA ASP A 19 11.43 -15.81 -16.61
C ASP A 19 12.37 -14.91 -15.78
N ILE A 20 12.42 -15.09 -14.45
CA ILE A 20 13.15 -14.24 -13.51
C ILE A 20 14.22 -15.07 -12.80
N ASP A 21 15.49 -14.80 -13.10
CA ASP A 21 16.62 -15.51 -12.48
C ASP A 21 16.80 -15.17 -10.99
N ASP A 22 16.70 -13.88 -10.63
CA ASP A 22 16.81 -13.39 -9.26
C ASP A 22 15.69 -12.38 -8.95
N LEU A 23 14.70 -12.82 -8.17
CA LEU A 23 13.53 -12.00 -7.85
C LEU A 23 13.90 -10.69 -7.14
N PRO A 24 14.77 -10.66 -6.12
CA PRO A 24 15.18 -9.41 -5.48
C PRO A 24 15.79 -8.37 -6.43
N SER A 25 16.74 -8.77 -7.28
CA SER A 25 17.36 -7.86 -8.26
C SER A 25 16.35 -7.40 -9.30
N PHE A 26 15.51 -8.31 -9.79
CA PHE A 26 14.42 -7.96 -10.71
C PHE A 26 13.51 -6.89 -10.11
N LEU A 27 13.05 -7.06 -8.87
CA LEU A 27 12.15 -6.11 -8.19
C LEU A 27 12.82 -4.75 -7.95
N ALA A 28 14.12 -4.73 -7.64
CA ALA A 28 14.87 -3.49 -7.43
C ALA A 28 14.92 -2.59 -8.67
N GLU A 29 14.84 -3.18 -9.87
CA GLU A 29 14.89 -2.44 -11.14
C GLU A 29 13.51 -1.90 -11.59
N GLN A 30 12.43 -2.30 -10.92
CA GLN A 30 11.08 -1.95 -11.36
C GLN A 30 10.66 -0.55 -10.89
N THR A 31 10.25 0.29 -11.83
CA THR A 31 9.72 1.64 -11.56
C THR A 31 8.22 1.78 -11.86
N THR A 32 7.61 0.72 -12.39
CA THR A 32 6.18 0.64 -12.75
C THR A 32 5.59 -0.67 -12.21
N PRO A 33 4.27 -0.77 -11.99
CA PRO A 33 3.65 -2.01 -11.56
C PRO A 33 3.88 -3.17 -12.53
N VAL A 34 4.03 -4.38 -11.97
CA VAL A 34 4.25 -5.63 -12.72
C VAL A 34 3.51 -6.76 -12.03
N VAL A 35 2.75 -7.55 -12.79
CA VAL A 35 2.23 -8.83 -12.29
C VAL A 35 3.25 -9.92 -12.57
N ILE A 36 3.60 -10.68 -11.53
CA ILE A 36 4.47 -11.84 -11.59
C ILE A 36 3.59 -13.07 -11.37
N LYS A 37 3.34 -13.80 -12.45
CA LYS A 37 2.53 -15.01 -12.44
C LYS A 37 3.24 -16.12 -11.66
N ASP A 38 2.46 -16.82 -10.84
CA ASP A 38 2.89 -17.99 -10.08
C ASP A 38 4.08 -17.80 -9.10
N VAL A 39 4.44 -16.55 -8.77
CA VAL A 39 5.54 -16.19 -7.85
C VAL A 39 5.48 -16.91 -6.49
N CYS A 40 4.27 -17.20 -5.99
CA CYS A 40 4.07 -17.93 -4.75
C CYS A 40 3.23 -19.20 -4.94
N ALA A 41 3.14 -19.72 -6.17
CA ALA A 41 2.33 -20.91 -6.47
C ALA A 41 2.77 -22.19 -5.73
N HIS A 42 4.03 -22.24 -5.33
CA HIS A 42 4.65 -23.34 -4.58
C HIS A 42 4.33 -23.33 -3.07
N TRP A 43 3.64 -22.31 -2.57
CA TRP A 43 3.27 -22.23 -1.16
C TRP A 43 2.21 -23.28 -0.79
N PRO A 44 2.39 -24.02 0.31
CA PRO A 44 1.33 -24.91 0.80
C PRO A 44 0.01 -24.15 1.04
N MET A 45 0.04 -22.89 1.47
CA MET A 45 -1.16 -22.05 1.57
C MET A 45 -1.93 -21.96 0.24
N VAL A 46 -1.21 -21.74 -0.87
CA VAL A 46 -1.80 -21.64 -2.22
C VAL A 46 -2.31 -22.99 -2.70
N GLU A 47 -1.57 -24.07 -2.44
CA GLU A 47 -2.02 -25.43 -2.74
C GLU A 47 -3.34 -25.76 -2.04
N GLN A 48 -3.47 -25.44 -0.75
CA GLN A 48 -4.70 -25.64 0.01
C GLN A 48 -5.85 -24.76 -0.52
N ALA A 49 -5.55 -23.52 -0.90
CA ALA A 49 -6.54 -22.61 -1.52
C ALA A 49 -7.05 -23.10 -2.87
N LYS A 50 -6.21 -23.75 -3.67
CA LYS A 50 -6.62 -24.38 -4.94
C LYS A 50 -7.56 -25.56 -4.72
N GLN A 51 -7.50 -26.23 -3.56
CA GLN A 51 -8.44 -27.31 -3.23
C GLN A 51 -9.81 -26.79 -2.80
N SER A 52 -9.85 -25.85 -1.84
CA SER A 52 -11.05 -25.12 -1.45
C SER A 52 -10.71 -24.05 -0.41
N ASP A 53 -11.57 -23.04 -0.30
CA ASP A 53 -11.53 -22.09 0.82
C ASP A 53 -11.51 -22.77 2.19
N GLN A 54 -12.22 -23.91 2.37
CA GLN A 54 -12.26 -24.59 3.67
C GLN A 54 -10.90 -25.19 4.02
N GLN A 55 -10.18 -25.74 3.05
CA GLN A 55 -8.83 -26.26 3.26
C GLN A 55 -7.84 -25.12 3.54
N ALA A 56 -7.90 -24.02 2.78
CA ALA A 56 -7.08 -22.83 3.04
C ALA A 56 -7.34 -22.22 4.42
N LEU A 57 -8.61 -22.11 4.82
CA LEU A 57 -8.99 -21.59 6.14
C LEU A 57 -8.46 -22.48 7.26
N SER A 58 -8.63 -23.80 7.16
CA SER A 58 -8.10 -24.76 8.13
C SER A 58 -6.58 -24.70 8.23
N TYR A 59 -5.88 -24.62 7.09
CA TYR A 59 -4.42 -24.48 7.05
C TYR A 59 -3.94 -23.19 7.69
N LEU A 60 -4.52 -22.04 7.32
CA LEU A 60 -4.12 -20.76 7.93
C LEU A 60 -4.42 -20.74 9.42
N LYS A 61 -5.55 -21.33 9.84
CA LYS A 61 -5.92 -21.44 11.25
C LYS A 61 -4.92 -22.27 12.06
N SER A 62 -4.33 -23.33 11.47
CA SER A 62 -3.31 -24.13 12.17
C SER A 62 -1.96 -23.41 12.31
N LEU A 63 -1.75 -22.31 11.59
CA LEU A 63 -0.55 -21.48 11.65
C LEU A 63 -0.74 -20.18 12.44
N ALA A 64 -1.99 -19.84 12.76
CA ALA A 64 -2.36 -18.64 13.46
C ALA A 64 -1.93 -18.68 14.93
N SER A 65 -1.50 -17.54 15.46
CA SER A 65 -1.33 -17.33 16.89
C SER A 65 -2.60 -16.73 17.52
N ASP A 66 -2.66 -16.76 18.85
CA ASP A 66 -3.71 -16.09 19.63
C ASP A 66 -3.40 -14.61 19.90
N SER A 67 -2.38 -14.05 19.25
CA SER A 67 -1.99 -12.64 19.40
C SER A 67 -3.16 -11.70 19.09
N PRO A 68 -3.38 -10.65 19.91
CA PRO A 68 -4.47 -9.69 19.68
C PRO A 68 -4.23 -8.88 18.41
N VAL A 69 -5.18 -8.90 17.49
CA VAL A 69 -5.16 -8.14 16.24
C VAL A 69 -6.33 -7.15 16.20
N ARG A 70 -6.24 -6.19 15.29
CA ARG A 70 -7.34 -5.30 14.97
C ARG A 70 -8.05 -5.81 13.71
N ALA A 71 -9.34 -6.11 13.84
CA ALA A 71 -10.21 -6.47 12.74
C ALA A 71 -11.21 -5.34 12.46
N PHE A 72 -11.81 -5.40 11.28
CA PHE A 72 -12.71 -4.42 10.73
C PHE A 72 -13.99 -5.12 10.26
N SER A 73 -15.13 -4.47 10.44
CA SER A 73 -16.40 -4.93 9.90
C SER A 73 -17.21 -3.82 9.26
N ALA A 74 -17.83 -4.11 8.12
CA ALA A 74 -18.76 -3.20 7.45
C ALA A 74 -20.10 -3.92 7.22
N PRO A 75 -21.25 -3.28 7.51
CA PRO A 75 -22.56 -3.88 7.25
C PRO A 75 -22.74 -4.27 5.78
N ALA A 76 -23.48 -5.34 5.49
CA ALA A 76 -23.70 -5.86 4.13
C ALA A 76 -24.17 -4.79 3.12
N LYS A 77 -24.96 -3.80 3.56
CA LYS A 77 -25.40 -2.66 2.73
C LYS A 77 -24.27 -1.82 2.14
N GLU A 78 -23.10 -1.81 2.78
CA GLU A 78 -21.90 -1.10 2.31
C GLU A 78 -21.12 -1.92 1.26
N ARG A 79 -21.51 -3.18 1.02
CA ARG A 79 -20.96 -4.06 -0.02
C ARG A 79 -19.43 -4.20 0.06
N GLY A 80 -18.90 -4.23 1.28
CA GLY A 80 -17.47 -4.34 1.54
C GLY A 80 -16.65 -3.08 1.26
N ARG A 81 -17.26 -1.94 0.92
CA ARG A 81 -16.55 -0.68 0.75
C ARG A 81 -16.21 -0.07 2.11
N TYR A 82 -14.94 -0.07 2.47
CA TYR A 82 -14.45 0.56 3.71
C TYR A 82 -14.10 2.02 3.46
N PHE A 83 -14.95 2.93 3.95
CA PHE A 83 -14.88 4.34 3.58
C PHE A 83 -15.44 5.27 4.67
N TYR A 84 -15.43 6.58 4.39
CA TYR A 84 -16.12 7.57 5.20
C TYR A 84 -17.64 7.35 5.21
N ASN A 85 -18.29 7.77 6.28
CA ASN A 85 -19.74 8.01 6.25
C ASN A 85 -20.06 9.21 5.33
N ALA A 86 -21.34 9.45 5.06
CA ALA A 86 -21.77 10.50 4.12
C ALA A 86 -21.31 11.91 4.52
N GLN A 87 -21.19 12.20 5.82
CA GLN A 87 -20.78 13.50 6.35
C GLN A 87 -19.25 13.67 6.45
N MET A 88 -18.48 12.60 6.19
CA MET A 88 -17.02 12.56 6.35
C MET A 88 -16.52 12.94 7.75
N ASN A 89 -17.34 12.72 8.78
CA ASN A 89 -16.98 12.93 10.19
C ASN A 89 -16.82 11.60 10.96
N GLY A 90 -16.90 10.50 10.23
CA GLY A 90 -16.85 9.13 10.73
C GLY A 90 -16.69 8.17 9.56
N PHE A 91 -16.80 6.88 9.85
CA PHE A 91 -16.65 5.81 8.87
C PHE A 91 -17.94 5.01 8.72
N ASN A 92 -18.07 4.28 7.60
CA ASN A 92 -19.18 3.36 7.36
C ASN A 92 -18.91 1.94 7.91
N PHE A 93 -17.82 1.76 8.64
CA PHE A 93 -17.35 0.51 9.22
C PHE A 93 -16.92 0.71 10.68
N SER A 94 -16.71 -0.41 11.38
CA SER A 94 -16.24 -0.45 12.76
C SER A 94 -14.91 -1.19 12.87
N GLN A 95 -14.09 -0.80 13.86
CA GLN A 95 -12.87 -1.52 14.25
C GLN A 95 -13.10 -2.24 15.58
N TYR A 96 -12.58 -3.46 15.72
CA TYR A 96 -12.69 -4.23 16.96
C TYR A 96 -11.45 -5.07 17.23
N ALA A 97 -11.18 -5.32 18.50
CA ALA A 97 -10.12 -6.24 18.93
C ALA A 97 -10.54 -7.69 18.69
N SER A 98 -9.63 -8.50 18.16
CA SER A 98 -9.85 -9.92 17.88
C SER A 98 -8.52 -10.68 17.90
N ASN A 99 -8.49 -11.90 17.36
CA ASN A 99 -7.26 -12.60 16.94
C ASN A 99 -7.53 -13.34 15.61
N LEU A 100 -6.47 -13.83 14.96
CA LEU A 100 -6.60 -14.46 13.65
C LEU A 100 -7.47 -15.73 13.70
N VAL A 101 -7.36 -16.53 14.76
CA VAL A 101 -8.16 -17.76 14.95
C VAL A 101 -9.67 -17.45 15.00
N ALA A 102 -10.07 -16.44 15.77
CA ALA A 102 -11.44 -16.01 15.92
C ALA A 102 -12.01 -15.41 14.63
N LEU A 103 -11.23 -14.56 13.95
CA LEU A 103 -11.61 -14.01 12.65
C LEU A 103 -11.83 -15.11 11.60
N LEU A 104 -10.96 -16.11 11.53
CA LEU A 104 -11.14 -17.25 10.63
C LEU A 104 -12.43 -18.03 10.95
N GLY A 105 -12.76 -18.20 12.23
CA GLY A 105 -14.04 -18.79 12.64
C GLY A 105 -15.25 -17.96 12.18
N GLN A 106 -15.17 -16.64 12.31
CA GLN A 106 -16.20 -15.70 11.86
C GLN A 106 -16.37 -15.73 10.33
N LEU A 107 -15.27 -15.78 9.57
CA LEU A 107 -15.29 -15.90 8.12
C LEU A 107 -15.93 -17.23 7.68
N ALA A 108 -15.61 -18.34 8.36
CA ALA A 108 -16.24 -19.63 8.08
C ALA A 108 -17.76 -19.59 8.26
N GLN A 109 -18.26 -18.90 9.29
CA GLN A 109 -19.69 -18.70 9.52
C GLN A 109 -20.31 -17.77 8.48
N ALA A 110 -19.64 -16.67 8.13
CA ALA A 110 -20.13 -15.70 7.15
C ALA A 110 -20.41 -16.33 5.77
N LYS A 111 -19.69 -17.40 5.41
CA LYS A 111 -19.90 -18.16 4.17
C LYS A 111 -21.27 -18.83 4.04
N THR A 112 -21.98 -19.04 5.14
CA THR A 112 -23.32 -19.66 5.11
C THR A 112 -24.46 -18.64 4.99
N ILE A 113 -24.12 -17.35 4.99
CA ILE A 113 -25.05 -16.22 4.88
C ILE A 113 -25.03 -15.73 3.44
N ALA A 114 -26.20 -15.44 2.86
CA ALA A 114 -26.32 -15.01 1.47
C ALA A 114 -25.70 -13.62 1.23
N GLU A 115 -25.95 -12.67 2.14
CA GLU A 115 -25.39 -11.32 2.12
C GLU A 115 -24.73 -11.05 3.48
N PRO A 116 -23.52 -11.61 3.72
CA PRO A 116 -22.84 -11.41 4.98
C PRO A 116 -22.34 -9.97 5.08
N ASP A 117 -22.17 -9.49 6.32
CA ASP A 117 -21.30 -8.35 6.56
C ASP A 117 -19.88 -8.64 6.05
N SER A 118 -19.17 -7.57 5.69
CA SER A 118 -17.76 -7.67 5.35
C SER A 118 -16.93 -7.71 6.63
N TYR A 119 -15.91 -8.56 6.64
CA TYR A 119 -14.94 -8.69 7.71
C TYR A 119 -13.53 -8.77 7.12
N TYR A 120 -12.59 -8.00 7.64
CA TYR A 120 -11.18 -8.19 7.33
C TYR A 120 -10.24 -7.80 8.47
N MET A 121 -9.05 -8.38 8.43
CA MET A 121 -7.86 -7.92 9.14
C MET A 121 -6.85 -7.54 8.06
N GLY A 122 -6.35 -6.31 8.09
CA GLY A 122 -5.43 -5.80 7.09
C GLY A 122 -4.12 -5.31 7.70
N SER A 123 -3.04 -5.44 6.93
CA SER A 123 -1.71 -4.92 7.27
C SER A 123 -1.14 -5.40 8.63
N THR A 124 -1.53 -6.59 9.10
CA THR A 124 -1.01 -7.15 10.35
C THR A 124 0.28 -7.91 10.09
N ALA A 125 1.34 -7.62 10.85
CA ALA A 125 2.62 -8.31 10.72
C ALA A 125 2.46 -9.83 10.85
N SER A 126 2.91 -10.59 9.84
CA SER A 126 2.72 -12.04 9.81
C SER A 126 3.53 -12.77 10.88
N ASP A 127 4.73 -12.27 11.22
CA ASP A 127 5.53 -12.79 12.34
C ASP A 127 4.81 -12.66 13.70
N TYR A 128 3.85 -11.75 13.81
CA TYR A 128 3.08 -11.52 15.03
C TYR A 128 1.82 -12.38 15.11
N CYS A 129 1.01 -12.41 14.05
CA CYS A 129 -0.29 -13.10 14.04
C CYS A 129 -0.24 -14.54 13.51
N ALA A 130 0.82 -14.93 12.81
CA ALA A 130 1.01 -16.27 12.25
C ALA A 130 2.50 -16.58 11.96
N PRO A 131 3.38 -16.60 12.96
CA PRO A 131 4.84 -16.73 12.74
C PRO A 131 5.23 -17.96 11.91
N GLN A 132 4.56 -19.09 12.11
CA GLN A 132 4.83 -20.32 11.35
C GLN A 132 4.43 -20.21 9.86
N PHE A 133 3.61 -19.24 9.48
CA PHE A 133 3.28 -18.94 8.09
C PHE A 133 4.51 -18.58 7.29
N ASN A 134 5.38 -17.72 7.84
CA ASN A 134 6.58 -17.24 7.15
C ASN A 134 7.64 -18.33 6.98
N VAL A 135 7.65 -19.33 7.87
CA VAL A 135 8.52 -20.52 7.77
C VAL A 135 7.99 -21.48 6.71
N SER A 136 6.67 -21.68 6.67
CA SER A 136 6.04 -22.71 5.82
C SER A 136 5.75 -22.22 4.40
N ASN A 137 5.70 -20.90 4.19
CA ASN A 137 5.40 -20.23 2.91
C ASN A 137 6.47 -19.15 2.64
N PRO A 138 7.75 -19.54 2.49
CA PRO A 138 8.83 -18.58 2.35
C PRO A 138 8.82 -17.91 0.97
N LEU A 139 9.24 -16.65 0.92
CA LEU A 139 9.56 -15.93 -0.32
C LEU A 139 10.56 -14.82 0.03
N GLN A 140 11.64 -14.75 -0.75
CA GLN A 140 12.66 -13.72 -0.61
C GLN A 140 12.47 -12.70 -1.74
N VAL A 141 12.21 -11.44 -1.36
CA VAL A 141 11.85 -10.38 -2.31
C VAL A 141 12.83 -9.22 -2.32
N THR A 142 13.68 -9.10 -1.30
CA THR A 142 14.62 -8.00 -1.13
C THR A 142 15.71 -8.36 -0.13
N SER A 143 16.86 -7.68 -0.20
CA SER A 143 17.91 -7.70 0.82
C SER A 143 17.71 -6.61 1.89
N HIS A 144 16.80 -5.65 1.66
CA HIS A 144 16.46 -4.61 2.63
C HIS A 144 15.61 -5.17 3.79
N HIS A 145 15.50 -4.38 4.86
CA HIS A 145 14.54 -4.69 5.92
C HIS A 145 13.12 -4.70 5.35
N CYS A 146 12.44 -5.84 5.48
CA CYS A 146 11.15 -6.09 4.85
C CYS A 146 10.09 -6.44 5.89
N LEU A 147 9.03 -5.64 5.97
CA LEU A 147 7.85 -5.98 6.76
C LEU A 147 6.94 -6.92 5.95
N LYS A 148 6.59 -8.06 6.52
CA LYS A 148 5.65 -9.02 5.94
C LYS A 148 4.30 -8.85 6.63
N SER A 149 3.23 -8.65 5.85
CA SER A 149 1.90 -8.43 6.40
C SER A 149 0.87 -9.38 5.81
N LEU A 150 -0.04 -9.85 6.65
CA LEU A 150 -1.20 -10.64 6.25
C LEU A 150 -2.45 -9.77 6.16
N TRP A 151 -3.21 -10.00 5.09
CA TRP A 151 -4.55 -9.50 4.88
C TRP A 151 -5.50 -10.67 4.72
N VAL A 152 -6.47 -10.80 5.61
CA VAL A 152 -7.39 -11.93 5.68
C VAL A 152 -8.81 -11.40 5.81
N GLY A 153 -9.72 -11.84 4.95
CA GLY A 153 -11.11 -11.37 5.00
C GLY A 153 -12.02 -12.10 4.03
N ASN A 154 -13.26 -11.60 3.92
CA ASN A 154 -14.20 -11.97 2.85
C ASN A 154 -14.21 -10.87 1.78
N HIS A 155 -15.39 -10.47 1.29
CA HIS A 155 -15.51 -9.48 0.25
C HIS A 155 -15.15 -8.08 0.76
N SER A 156 -14.28 -7.35 0.07
CA SER A 156 -13.90 -5.99 0.46
C SER A 156 -13.44 -5.14 -0.73
N GLN A 157 -13.55 -3.82 -0.57
CA GLN A 157 -13.04 -2.83 -1.50
C GLN A 157 -12.34 -1.73 -0.71
N ILE A 158 -11.03 -1.65 -0.88
CA ILE A 158 -10.18 -0.60 -0.30
C ILE A 158 -10.03 0.50 -1.34
N ALA A 159 -10.38 1.73 -0.96
CA ALA A 159 -10.31 2.90 -1.83
C ALA A 159 -8.88 3.18 -2.31
N ALA A 160 -8.73 3.87 -3.44
CA ALA A 160 -7.42 4.18 -4.00
C ALA A 160 -6.58 4.99 -3.01
N HIS A 161 -5.39 4.51 -2.70
CA HIS A 161 -4.39 5.16 -1.83
C HIS A 161 -3.00 4.85 -2.37
N TYR A 162 -1.96 5.42 -1.75
CA TYR A 162 -0.57 5.06 -2.01
C TYR A 162 0.13 4.74 -0.69
N ASP A 163 1.28 4.09 -0.81
CA ASP A 163 2.18 3.84 0.30
C ASP A 163 3.59 4.35 -0.01
N ASN A 164 4.35 4.69 1.02
CA ASN A 164 5.73 5.21 0.88
C ASN A 164 6.77 4.10 0.63
N ALA A 165 6.35 2.83 0.68
CA ALA A 165 7.20 1.66 0.53
C ALA A 165 6.88 0.96 -0.80
N ASP A 166 7.90 0.32 -1.37
CA ASP A 166 7.69 -0.69 -2.40
C ASP A 166 6.93 -1.87 -1.81
N ASN A 167 6.11 -2.50 -2.63
CA ASN A 167 5.19 -3.55 -2.20
C ASN A 167 5.15 -4.70 -3.21
N LEU A 168 5.45 -5.91 -2.76
CA LEU A 168 5.03 -7.12 -3.48
C LEU A 168 3.81 -7.71 -2.77
N ALA A 169 2.67 -7.70 -3.44
CA ALA A 169 1.41 -8.23 -2.93
C ALA A 169 1.07 -9.58 -3.58
N CYS A 170 1.18 -10.66 -2.82
CA CYS A 170 0.97 -12.04 -3.27
C CYS A 170 -0.41 -12.57 -2.86
N VAL A 171 -1.21 -13.06 -3.81
CA VAL A 171 -2.51 -13.66 -3.54
C VAL A 171 -2.33 -15.11 -3.08
N ALA A 172 -2.61 -15.38 -1.82
CA ALA A 172 -2.48 -16.71 -1.24
C ALA A 172 -3.81 -17.49 -1.27
N ALA A 173 -4.95 -16.80 -1.26
CA ALA A 173 -6.28 -17.40 -1.45
C ALA A 173 -7.30 -16.37 -1.98
N GLY A 174 -8.31 -16.85 -2.70
CA GLY A 174 -9.34 -16.01 -3.30
C GLY A 174 -8.86 -15.30 -4.57
N SER A 175 -9.29 -14.07 -4.81
CA SER A 175 -8.83 -13.27 -5.95
C SER A 175 -8.67 -11.80 -5.58
N ARG A 176 -7.87 -11.07 -6.35
CA ARG A 176 -7.74 -9.62 -6.23
C ARG A 176 -7.86 -8.94 -7.57
N GLU A 177 -8.53 -7.80 -7.58
CA GLU A 177 -8.48 -6.86 -8.69
C GLU A 177 -7.83 -5.57 -8.19
N PHE A 178 -6.84 -5.09 -8.93
CA PHE A 178 -6.14 -3.84 -8.67
C PHE A 178 -6.42 -2.85 -9.78
N ILE A 179 -6.75 -1.61 -9.42
CA ILE A 179 -6.75 -0.47 -10.34
C ILE A 179 -5.65 0.48 -9.87
N LEU A 180 -4.66 0.74 -10.72
CA LEU A 180 -3.47 1.51 -10.38
C LEU A 180 -3.33 2.77 -11.22
N PHE A 181 -2.73 3.81 -10.64
CA PHE A 181 -2.39 5.05 -11.33
C PHE A 181 -0.98 5.49 -10.96
N PRO A 182 -0.26 6.12 -11.91
CA PRO A 182 1.06 6.65 -11.62
C PRO A 182 0.95 7.83 -10.63
N PRO A 183 2.00 8.13 -9.85
CA PRO A 183 1.97 9.15 -8.79
C PRO A 183 1.49 10.53 -9.24
N GLU A 184 1.77 10.91 -10.50
CA GLU A 184 1.42 12.19 -11.12
C GLU A 184 -0.10 12.42 -11.21
N GLN A 185 -0.92 11.38 -11.03
CA GLN A 185 -2.38 11.50 -11.00
C GLN A 185 -2.94 12.03 -9.66
N VAL A 186 -2.09 12.42 -8.70
CA VAL A 186 -2.50 12.99 -7.41
C VAL A 186 -3.56 14.10 -7.54
N ASP A 187 -3.43 14.98 -8.54
CA ASP A 187 -4.38 16.06 -8.78
C ASP A 187 -5.73 15.56 -9.31
N ASN A 188 -5.74 14.42 -10.01
CA ASN A 188 -6.92 13.90 -10.70
C ASN A 188 -7.71 12.88 -9.86
N LEU A 189 -7.15 12.46 -8.72
CA LEU A 189 -7.74 11.45 -7.83
C LEU A 189 -8.52 12.03 -6.65
N TYR A 190 -8.55 13.34 -6.47
CA TYR A 190 -9.36 14.02 -5.44
C TYR A 190 -9.12 13.45 -4.03
N ILE A 191 -7.90 13.64 -3.53
CA ILE A 191 -7.44 13.03 -2.28
C ILE A 191 -8.19 13.63 -1.09
N GLY A 192 -8.62 12.75 -0.18
CA GLY A 192 -9.30 13.11 1.05
C GLY A 192 -8.38 13.73 2.11
N PRO A 193 -8.90 13.96 3.33
CA PRO A 193 -8.12 14.48 4.44
C PRO A 193 -6.88 13.64 4.74
N LEU A 194 -5.73 14.29 4.96
CA LEU A 194 -4.46 13.62 5.26
C LEU A 194 -4.41 13.06 6.69
N GLU A 195 -5.11 13.69 7.63
CA GLU A 195 -5.07 13.32 9.06
C GLU A 195 -6.25 12.42 9.48
N PHE A 196 -7.40 12.55 8.80
CA PHE A 196 -8.58 11.75 9.09
C PHE A 196 -8.76 10.70 8.00
N THR A 197 -8.10 9.56 8.16
CA THR A 197 -8.03 8.49 7.15
C THR A 197 -8.75 7.22 7.60
N PRO A 198 -9.31 6.41 6.68
CA PRO A 198 -9.96 5.14 7.04
C PRO A 198 -9.00 4.13 7.71
N ALA A 199 -7.77 4.03 7.20
CA ALA A 199 -6.84 2.97 7.59
C ALA A 199 -5.37 3.41 7.55
N GLY A 200 -5.07 4.69 7.77
CA GLY A 200 -3.70 5.22 7.88
C GLY A 200 -3.26 6.07 6.68
N GLN A 201 -3.67 5.72 5.46
CA GLN A 201 -3.36 6.49 4.25
C GLN A 201 -4.51 7.35 3.77
N ALA A 202 -4.20 8.52 3.22
CA ALA A 202 -5.19 9.35 2.55
C ALA A 202 -5.71 8.62 1.30
N VAL A 203 -7.04 8.60 1.14
CA VAL A 203 -7.70 7.88 0.06
C VAL A 203 -8.30 8.86 -0.96
N SER A 204 -8.43 8.42 -2.21
CA SER A 204 -9.27 9.08 -3.21
C SER A 204 -10.72 9.15 -2.73
N LEU A 205 -11.36 10.29 -2.96
CA LEU A 205 -12.78 10.48 -2.66
C LEU A 205 -13.72 9.90 -3.73
N VAL A 206 -13.16 9.48 -4.87
CA VAL A 206 -13.94 8.95 -6.00
C VAL A 206 -14.36 7.51 -5.72
N ASP A 207 -15.64 7.20 -5.92
CA ASP A 207 -16.12 5.83 -5.94
C ASP A 207 -15.87 5.21 -7.32
N PHE A 208 -14.91 4.31 -7.42
CA PHE A 208 -14.57 3.67 -8.70
C PHE A 208 -15.65 2.73 -9.22
N ALA A 209 -16.54 2.22 -8.36
CA ALA A 209 -17.66 1.39 -8.80
C ALA A 209 -18.75 2.23 -9.48
N ALA A 210 -18.90 3.50 -9.06
CA ALA A 210 -19.86 4.45 -9.62
C ALA A 210 -19.30 5.89 -9.62
N PRO A 211 -18.37 6.23 -10.53
CA PRO A 211 -17.72 7.54 -10.52
C PRO A 211 -18.71 8.67 -10.80
N ASP A 212 -18.72 9.69 -9.95
CA ASP A 212 -19.48 10.93 -10.14
C ASP A 212 -18.61 11.97 -10.85
N PHE A 213 -18.67 12.00 -12.17
CA PHE A 213 -17.90 12.93 -13.00
C PHE A 213 -18.38 14.38 -12.93
N ASN A 214 -19.60 14.64 -12.43
CA ASN A 214 -20.03 16.02 -12.19
C ASN A 214 -19.29 16.59 -10.98
N ARG A 215 -19.10 15.77 -9.94
CA ARG A 215 -18.34 16.14 -8.74
C ARG A 215 -16.83 16.03 -8.94
N PHE A 216 -16.38 15.05 -9.73
CA PHE A 216 -14.96 14.70 -9.92
C PHE A 216 -14.54 14.71 -11.41
N PRO A 217 -14.70 15.83 -12.14
CA PRO A 217 -14.49 15.85 -13.60
C PRO A 217 -13.06 15.48 -14.03
N ARG A 218 -12.03 15.79 -13.22
CA ARG A 218 -10.64 15.44 -13.54
C ARG A 218 -10.36 13.93 -13.45
N PHE A 219 -11.26 13.14 -12.87
CA PHE A 219 -11.06 11.70 -12.78
C PHE A 219 -11.03 11.03 -14.17
N GLU A 220 -11.67 11.64 -15.18
CA GLU A 220 -11.52 11.19 -16.59
C GLU A 220 -10.07 11.22 -17.05
N GLN A 221 -9.28 12.20 -16.60
CA GLN A 221 -7.85 12.29 -16.93
C GLN A 221 -7.05 11.17 -16.24
N ALA A 222 -7.38 10.86 -14.98
CA ALA A 222 -6.77 9.73 -14.27
C ALA A 222 -7.03 8.40 -14.99
N LEU A 223 -8.27 8.17 -15.45
CA LEU A 223 -8.65 6.94 -16.16
C LEU A 223 -7.84 6.70 -17.44
N ASN A 224 -7.38 7.75 -18.12
CA ASN A 224 -6.55 7.61 -19.31
C ASN A 224 -5.17 7.00 -19.03
N SER A 225 -4.68 7.13 -17.79
CA SER A 225 -3.38 6.62 -17.34
C SER A 225 -3.50 5.40 -16.42
N ALA A 226 -4.73 4.91 -16.20
CA ALA A 226 -5.00 3.84 -15.26
C ALA A 226 -4.59 2.47 -15.83
N LEU A 227 -4.06 1.62 -14.97
CA LEU A 227 -3.77 0.22 -15.23
C LEU A 227 -4.72 -0.66 -14.42
N ILE A 228 -5.10 -1.82 -14.95
CA ILE A 228 -5.87 -2.82 -14.22
C ILE A 228 -5.15 -4.18 -14.22
N ALA A 229 -5.27 -4.92 -13.12
CA ALA A 229 -4.77 -6.28 -13.00
C ALA A 229 -5.73 -7.16 -12.19
N LYS A 230 -5.89 -8.42 -12.63
CA LYS A 230 -6.63 -9.46 -11.90
C LYS A 230 -5.68 -10.59 -11.54
N LEU A 231 -5.62 -10.91 -10.25
CA LEU A 231 -4.71 -11.90 -9.70
C LEU A 231 -5.49 -13.08 -9.10
N ALA A 232 -4.99 -14.28 -9.36
CA ALA A 232 -5.47 -15.54 -8.80
C ALA A 232 -4.45 -16.08 -7.76
N PRO A 233 -4.81 -17.12 -6.97
CA PRO A 233 -3.90 -17.68 -5.99
C PRO A 233 -2.60 -18.18 -6.63
N GLY A 234 -1.47 -17.69 -6.14
CA GLY A 234 -0.12 -17.93 -6.68
C GLY A 234 0.50 -16.71 -7.36
N ASP A 235 -0.31 -15.75 -7.82
CA ASP A 235 0.17 -14.53 -8.46
C ASP A 235 0.63 -13.49 -7.44
N GLY A 236 1.60 -12.66 -7.84
CA GLY A 236 1.96 -11.44 -7.14
C GLY A 236 1.91 -10.21 -8.03
N ILE A 237 1.74 -9.03 -7.43
CA ILE A 237 1.89 -7.74 -8.10
C ILE A 237 2.90 -6.90 -7.35
N PHE A 238 3.92 -6.44 -8.07
CA PHE A 238 4.82 -5.40 -7.59
C PHE A 238 4.16 -4.04 -7.81
N ILE A 239 4.16 -3.21 -6.77
CA ILE A 239 3.67 -1.85 -6.77
C ILE A 239 4.80 -0.96 -6.24
N PRO A 240 5.43 -0.13 -7.09
CA PRO A 240 6.46 0.79 -6.63
C PRO A 240 5.88 1.81 -5.64
N ALA A 241 6.72 2.33 -4.76
CA ALA A 241 6.34 3.39 -3.83
C ALA A 241 5.60 4.54 -4.53
N LEU A 242 4.63 5.12 -3.82
CA LEU A 242 3.77 6.24 -4.26
C LEU A 242 2.78 5.93 -5.40
N TRP A 243 2.80 4.73 -5.99
CA TRP A 243 1.76 4.36 -6.95
C TRP A 243 0.39 4.24 -6.28
N TRP A 244 -0.59 4.93 -6.86
CA TRP A 244 -1.96 4.85 -6.39
C TRP A 244 -2.54 3.50 -6.75
N HIS A 245 -3.24 2.86 -5.82
CA HIS A 245 -3.86 1.57 -6.05
C HIS A 245 -5.16 1.41 -5.25
N GLN A 246 -6.21 0.99 -5.94
CA GLN A 246 -7.48 0.52 -5.38
C GLN A 246 -7.46 -1.00 -5.41
N VAL A 247 -7.85 -1.66 -4.32
CA VAL A 247 -7.85 -3.12 -4.22
C VAL A 247 -9.24 -3.66 -3.93
N SER A 248 -9.72 -4.57 -4.77
CA SER A 248 -10.99 -5.27 -4.61
C SER A 248 -10.76 -6.76 -4.38
N ALA A 249 -11.46 -7.33 -3.41
CA ALA A 249 -11.47 -8.76 -3.10
C ALA A 249 -12.92 -9.24 -3.12
N PRO A 250 -13.42 -9.90 -4.18
CA PRO A 250 -14.85 -10.23 -4.29
C PRO A 250 -15.25 -11.53 -3.57
N GLY A 251 -14.30 -12.41 -3.25
CA GLY A 251 -14.58 -13.76 -2.73
C GLY A 251 -15.09 -13.80 -1.29
N ALA A 252 -15.66 -14.94 -0.89
CA ALA A 252 -16.12 -15.16 0.49
C ALA A 252 -14.96 -15.45 1.47
N PHE A 253 -13.80 -15.83 0.95
CA PHE A 253 -12.55 -15.95 1.71
C PHE A 253 -11.38 -15.53 0.84
N ASN A 254 -10.50 -14.71 1.41
CA ASN A 254 -9.46 -13.99 0.70
C ASN A 254 -8.24 -13.86 1.59
N VAL A 255 -7.06 -14.21 1.08
CA VAL A 255 -5.78 -14.05 1.78
C VAL A 255 -4.76 -13.41 0.84
N LEU A 256 -4.17 -12.30 1.27
CA LEU A 256 -3.09 -11.60 0.58
C LEU A 256 -1.91 -11.43 1.54
N VAL A 257 -0.70 -11.62 1.03
CA VAL A 257 0.55 -11.42 1.76
C VAL A 257 1.29 -10.27 1.10
N ASN A 258 1.57 -9.22 1.85
CA ASN A 258 2.37 -8.10 1.37
C ASN A 258 3.78 -8.15 1.94
N TYR A 259 4.74 -7.77 1.11
CA TYR A 259 6.12 -7.52 1.48
C TYR A 259 6.39 -6.04 1.24
N TRP A 260 6.73 -5.31 2.31
CA TRP A 260 6.96 -3.87 2.27
C TRP A 260 8.41 -3.55 2.59
N TRP A 261 9.07 -2.79 1.71
CA TRP A 261 10.44 -2.32 1.95
C TRP A 261 10.67 -0.94 1.32
N ARG A 262 11.76 -0.29 1.72
CA ARG A 262 12.26 0.91 1.05
C ARG A 262 13.59 0.58 0.40
N GLN A 263 13.75 0.95 -0.86
CA GLN A 263 15.06 0.95 -1.54
C GLN A 263 15.89 2.17 -1.11
N ALA A 264 16.05 2.33 0.20
CA ALA A 264 16.72 3.47 0.81
C ALA A 264 17.34 3.02 2.14
N ALA A 265 18.37 3.73 2.59
CA ALA A 265 18.99 3.43 3.86
C ALA A 265 18.04 3.73 5.05
N ASP A 266 18.05 2.85 6.05
CA ASP A 266 17.13 2.92 7.20
C ASP A 266 17.27 4.21 8.03
N HIS A 267 18.44 4.84 7.99
CA HIS A 267 18.68 6.10 8.71
C HIS A 267 18.04 7.32 8.04
N LEU A 268 17.49 7.21 6.83
CA LEU A 268 16.76 8.29 6.18
C LEU A 268 15.35 8.45 6.77
N ALA A 269 14.95 9.71 7.00
CA ALA A 269 13.64 10.05 7.53
C ALA A 269 12.49 9.66 6.57
N ASN A 270 11.26 9.68 7.09
CA ASN A 270 10.06 9.48 6.30
C ASN A 270 9.81 10.73 5.42
N PRO A 271 9.73 10.61 4.09
CA PRO A 271 9.49 11.75 3.20
C PRO A 271 8.19 12.50 3.50
N PHE A 272 7.17 11.81 4.04
CA PHE A 272 5.91 12.45 4.39
C PHE A 272 6.05 13.48 5.53
N ASP A 273 6.94 13.24 6.50
CA ASP A 273 7.20 14.20 7.58
C ASP A 273 7.80 15.51 7.01
N ALA A 274 8.69 15.38 6.02
CA ALA A 274 9.26 16.53 5.31
C ALA A 274 8.19 17.28 4.50
N LEU A 275 7.26 16.56 3.86
CA LEU A 275 6.11 17.16 3.16
C LEU A 275 5.22 17.94 4.14
N LEU A 276 4.85 17.35 5.28
CA LEU A 276 4.02 18.02 6.29
C LEU A 276 4.68 19.30 6.81
N HIS A 277 5.98 19.25 7.12
CA HIS A 277 6.70 20.43 7.56
C HIS A 277 6.81 21.49 6.44
N SER A 278 6.98 21.07 5.19
CA SER A 278 6.98 21.98 4.04
C SER A 278 5.60 22.62 3.82
N MET A 279 4.52 21.88 4.04
CA MET A 279 3.17 22.44 3.99
C MET A 279 2.99 23.52 5.05
N LEU A 280 3.45 23.29 6.28
CA LEU A 280 3.41 24.28 7.36
C LEU A 280 4.24 25.53 7.02
N ALA A 281 5.43 25.36 6.45
CA ALA A 281 6.39 26.44 6.27
C ALA A 281 6.24 27.22 4.95
N ILE A 282 5.75 26.56 3.87
CA ILE A 282 5.89 27.08 2.49
C ILE A 282 4.54 27.24 1.79
N LYS A 283 3.57 26.35 2.00
CA LYS A 283 2.35 26.24 1.17
C LYS A 283 1.58 27.56 1.00
N ASP A 284 1.48 28.35 2.06
CA ASP A 284 0.70 29.58 2.13
C ASP A 284 1.54 30.86 2.00
N LEU A 285 2.83 30.75 1.66
CA LEU A 285 3.66 31.90 1.30
C LEU A 285 3.20 32.55 -0.02
N PRO A 286 3.53 33.84 -0.27
CA PRO A 286 3.31 34.48 -1.56
C PRO A 286 3.89 33.66 -2.72
N THR A 287 3.23 33.67 -3.88
CA THR A 287 3.61 32.85 -5.05
C THR A 287 5.06 33.03 -5.46
N SER A 288 5.57 34.26 -5.46
CA SER A 288 6.99 34.54 -5.77
C SER A 288 7.95 33.91 -4.76
N HIS A 289 7.59 33.89 -3.48
CA HIS A 289 8.41 33.28 -2.42
C HIS A 289 8.39 31.74 -2.53
N LYS A 290 7.25 31.14 -2.87
CA LYS A 290 7.17 29.71 -3.15
C LYS A 290 8.04 29.31 -4.33
N ALA A 291 8.05 30.09 -5.41
CA ALA A 291 8.92 29.84 -6.55
C ALA A 291 10.41 29.89 -6.16
N HIS A 292 10.83 30.84 -5.31
CA HIS A 292 12.19 30.87 -4.80
C HIS A 292 12.51 29.63 -3.95
N TRP A 293 11.64 29.24 -3.02
CA TRP A 293 11.84 28.02 -2.24
C TRP A 293 11.87 26.76 -3.10
N GLN A 294 11.05 26.68 -4.16
CA GLN A 294 11.08 25.60 -5.12
C GLN A 294 12.46 25.50 -5.79
N THR A 295 13.08 26.63 -6.18
CA THR A 295 14.46 26.63 -6.70
C THR A 295 15.45 26.05 -5.68
N PHE A 296 15.32 26.39 -4.40
CA PHE A 296 16.19 25.87 -3.34
C PHE A 296 15.97 24.37 -3.11
N PHE A 297 14.73 23.91 -3.05
CA PHE A 297 14.41 22.48 -2.94
C PHE A 297 14.92 21.70 -4.16
N ASN A 298 14.76 22.24 -5.36
CA ASN A 298 15.32 21.62 -6.55
C ASN A 298 16.84 21.48 -6.43
N HIS A 299 17.55 22.53 -6.00
CA HIS A 299 19.00 22.47 -5.84
C HIS A 299 19.46 21.48 -4.76
N TYR A 300 18.84 21.47 -3.58
CA TYR A 300 19.32 20.70 -2.42
C TYR A 300 18.71 19.30 -2.27
N VAL A 301 17.58 19.00 -2.91
CA VAL A 301 16.81 17.76 -2.67
C VAL A 301 16.51 16.97 -3.94
N PHE A 302 16.16 17.63 -5.06
CA PHE A 302 15.60 16.93 -6.23
C PHE A 302 16.51 16.88 -7.47
N ASN A 303 17.60 17.66 -7.51
CA ASN A 303 18.48 17.73 -8.68
C ASN A 303 19.71 16.84 -8.48
N ASP A 304 19.64 15.62 -9.03
CA ASP A 304 20.72 14.63 -8.95
C ASP A 304 21.94 14.99 -9.83
N ASP A 305 21.82 15.91 -10.79
CA ASP A 305 22.93 16.36 -11.64
C ASP A 305 23.92 17.28 -10.89
N VAL A 306 23.52 17.80 -9.73
CA VAL A 306 24.34 18.72 -8.94
C VAL A 306 25.07 17.96 -7.84
N LYS A 307 26.40 17.95 -7.91
CA LYS A 307 27.24 17.50 -6.79
C LYS A 307 27.25 18.56 -5.68
N LEU A 308 26.37 18.38 -4.71
CA LEU A 308 26.28 19.26 -3.56
C LEU A 308 27.64 19.38 -2.84
N GLY A 309 28.02 20.62 -2.54
CA GLY A 309 29.26 20.91 -1.81
C GLY A 309 30.56 20.56 -2.55
N GLU A 310 30.57 20.35 -3.87
CA GLU A 310 31.80 20.02 -4.63
C GLU A 310 32.91 21.06 -4.47
N HIS A 311 32.54 22.32 -4.26
CA HIS A 311 33.46 23.44 -4.01
C HIS A 311 33.91 23.56 -2.53
N THR A 312 33.48 22.65 -1.67
CA THR A 312 33.70 22.69 -0.22
C THR A 312 34.61 21.52 0.19
N PRO A 313 35.67 21.75 1.01
CA PRO A 313 36.50 20.67 1.53
C PRO A 313 35.70 19.60 2.27
N ASP A 314 36.06 18.33 2.11
CA ASP A 314 35.31 17.17 2.63
C ASP A 314 35.07 17.23 4.14
N ASP A 315 36.03 17.74 4.91
CA ASP A 315 35.98 17.85 6.36
C ASP A 315 34.96 18.89 6.87
N VAL A 316 34.48 19.79 5.99
CA VAL A 316 33.50 20.83 6.33
C VAL A 316 32.22 20.80 5.50
N LYS A 317 32.04 19.82 4.59
CA LYS A 317 30.81 19.66 3.78
C LYS A 317 29.55 19.54 4.62
N GLY A 318 29.63 18.86 5.76
CA GLY A 318 28.49 18.64 6.65
C GLY A 318 27.32 17.98 5.91
N ILE A 319 26.12 18.56 6.02
CA ILE A 319 24.87 18.03 5.43
C ILE A 319 24.88 18.06 3.89
N LEU A 320 25.79 18.81 3.26
CA LEU A 320 25.92 18.83 1.80
C LEU A 320 26.60 17.56 1.24
N GLY A 321 27.26 16.77 2.09
CA GLY A 321 27.80 15.46 1.72
C GLY A 321 26.75 14.36 1.77
N GLU A 322 27.19 13.11 1.62
CA GLU A 322 26.31 11.95 1.78
C GLU A 322 25.74 11.89 3.20
N VAL A 323 24.43 11.65 3.31
CA VAL A 323 23.76 11.56 4.61
C VAL A 323 24.01 10.16 5.17
N ASP A 324 25.00 10.02 6.04
CA ASP A 324 25.23 8.83 6.86
C ASP A 324 24.40 8.83 8.16
N GLU A 325 24.53 7.80 9.00
CA GLU A 325 23.82 7.72 10.27
C GLU A 325 24.10 8.91 11.20
N LEU A 326 25.36 9.35 11.28
CA LEU A 326 25.77 10.42 12.17
C LEU A 326 25.16 11.76 11.72
N THR A 327 25.22 12.04 10.42
CA THR A 327 24.64 13.22 9.79
C THR A 327 23.13 13.22 9.93
N ALA A 328 22.46 12.09 9.71
CA ALA A 328 21.03 11.95 9.93
C ALA A 328 20.63 12.25 11.38
N ARG A 329 21.41 11.78 12.38
CA ARG A 329 21.17 12.12 13.81
C ARG A 329 21.35 13.61 14.08
N LYS A 330 22.38 14.25 13.52
CA LYS A 330 22.61 15.70 13.64
C LYS A 330 21.45 16.51 13.04
N ILE A 331 20.97 16.15 11.84
CA ILE A 331 19.82 16.80 11.20
C ILE A 331 18.59 16.68 12.09
N ARG A 332 18.27 15.48 12.59
CA ARG A 332 17.13 15.27 13.50
C ARG A 332 17.23 16.14 14.75
N GLN A 333 18.39 16.19 15.39
CA GLN A 333 18.60 17.01 16.60
C GLN A 333 18.40 18.50 16.30
N LEU A 334 18.91 18.98 15.17
CA LEU A 334 18.74 20.37 14.74
C LEU A 334 17.24 20.69 14.51
N LEU A 335 16.52 19.81 13.80
CA LEU A 335 15.08 19.97 13.56
C LEU A 335 14.29 19.96 14.87
N LEU A 336 14.55 19.00 15.77
CA LEU A 336 13.90 18.93 17.09
C LEU A 336 14.09 20.22 17.90
N GLN A 337 15.31 20.78 17.91
CA GLN A 337 15.58 22.05 18.59
C GLN A 337 14.85 23.25 17.98
N LYS A 338 14.55 23.21 16.68
CA LYS A 338 13.83 24.29 15.98
C LYS A 338 12.31 24.15 16.15
N LEU A 339 11.80 22.92 16.15
CA LEU A 339 10.38 22.62 16.30
C LEU A 339 9.87 22.77 17.74
N ASN A 340 10.76 22.65 18.73
CA ASN A 340 10.41 22.85 20.15
C ASN A 340 10.45 24.33 20.60
N ARG A 341 10.67 25.28 19.70
CA ARG A 341 10.62 26.73 19.97
C ARG A 341 9.28 27.29 19.53
#